data_AF-D8F3H9-F1
#
_entry.id   AF-D8F3H9-F1
#
_cell.length_a   1.000
_cell.length_b   1.000
_cell.length_c   1.000
_cell.angle_alpha   90.00
_cell.angle_beta   90.00
_cell.angle_gamma   90.00
#
_symmetry.space_group_name_H-M   'P 1'
#
loop_
_entity.id
_entity.type
_entity.pdbx_description
1 polymer ?
#
loop_
_entity_poly.entity_id
_entity_poly.type
_entity_poly.pdbx_seq_one_letter_code
_entity_poly.pdbx_strand_id
1 'polypeptide(L)' 'MLRQPRLVIPNCPHHIIQRGHNRQVVFAENGDYQYYLDNLREWKTELGCKIYAYCLMTNHVLC' A
#
# COMPACT_ATOMS: atom_id res chain seq x y z
N MET A 1 -7.18 -24.56 2.64
CA MET A 1 -7.13 -24.01 4.02
C MET A 1 -7.94 -22.73 4.07
N LEU A 2 -8.70 -22.50 5.14
CA LEU A 2 -9.47 -21.27 5.34
C LEU A 2 -8.50 -20.12 5.64
N ARG A 3 -8.66 -18.98 4.96
CA ARG A 3 -7.89 -17.77 5.32
C ARG A 3 -8.40 -17.29 6.68
N GLN A 4 -7.49 -17.12 7.64
CA GLN A 4 -7.87 -16.56 8.93
C GLN A 4 -8.30 -15.09 8.76
N PRO A 5 -9.28 -14.63 9.55
CA PRO A 5 -9.67 -13.22 9.56
C PRO A 5 -8.49 -12.34 9.97
N ARG A 6 -8.40 -11.15 9.39
CA ARG A 6 -7.36 -10.18 9.77
C ARG A 6 -7.68 -9.63 11.16
N LEU A 7 -6.69 -9.63 12.04
CA LEU A 7 -6.80 -8.98 13.34
C LEU A 7 -6.69 -7.46 13.17
N VAL A 8 -7.75 -6.74 13.52
CA VAL A 8 -7.79 -5.27 13.49
C VAL A 8 -7.85 -4.77 14.92
N ILE A 9 -6.74 -4.21 15.40
CA ILE A 9 -6.64 -3.60 16.72
C ILE A 9 -6.67 -2.08 16.52
N PRO A 10 -7.61 -1.35 17.15
CA PRO A 10 -7.63 0.11 17.08
C PRO A 10 -6.29 0.71 17.52
N ASN A 11 -5.86 1.77 16.83
CA ASN A 11 -4.64 2.53 17.13
C ASN A 11 -3.32 1.74 17.04
N CYS A 12 -3.33 0.51 16.50
CA CYS A 12 -2.12 -0.26 16.22
C CYS A 12 -1.78 -0.15 14.72
N PRO A 13 -0.52 0.12 14.33
CA PRO A 13 -0.12 0.13 12.94
C PRO A 13 -0.22 -1.27 12.32
N HIS A 14 -0.67 -1.33 11.08
CA HIS A 14 -0.67 -2.55 10.27
C HIS A 14 0.40 -2.45 9.20
N HIS A 15 1.18 -3.53 9.04
CA HIS A 15 2.07 -3.67 7.88
C HIS A 15 1.27 -4.25 6.70
N ILE A 16 1.05 -3.44 5.69
CA ILE A 16 0.27 -3.74 4.48
C ILE A 16 1.24 -4.05 3.34
N ILE A 17 0.98 -5.15 2.65
CA ILE A 17 1.74 -5.57 1.47
C ILE A 17 0.77 -5.69 0.29
N GLN A 18 1.00 -4.91 -0.75
CA GLN A 18 0.33 -5.07 -2.04
C GLN A 18 1.34 -5.64 -3.04
N ARG A 19 0.93 -6.65 -3.81
CA ARG A 19 1.76 -7.27 -4.85
C ARG A 19 0.99 -7.24 -6.15
N GLY A 20 1.68 -6.99 -7.26
CA GLY A 20 1.13 -7.12 -8.60
C GLY A 20 0.58 -8.52 -8.82
N HIS A 21 -0.54 -8.62 -9.54
CA HIS A 21 -1.11 -9.90 -9.91
C HIS A 21 -0.06 -10.74 -10.65
N ASN A 22 0.11 -12.01 -10.28
CA ASN A 22 1.18 -12.88 -10.81
C ASN A 22 2.59 -12.26 -10.78
N ARG A 23 2.88 -11.40 -9.79
CA ARG A 23 4.16 -10.66 -9.64
C ARG A 23 4.48 -9.73 -10.81
N GLN A 24 3.49 -9.40 -11.63
CA GLN A 24 3.63 -8.48 -12.75
C GLN A 24 4.01 -7.08 -12.27
N VAL A 25 4.59 -6.32 -13.19
CA VAL A 25 4.96 -4.92 -12.99
C VAL A 25 3.72 -4.11 -12.64
N VAL A 26 3.82 -3.36 -11.55
CA VAL A 26 2.81 -2.40 -11.07
C VAL A 26 3.23 -0.99 -11.44
N PHE A 27 4.53 -0.70 -11.44
CA PHE A 27 5.10 0.58 -11.85
C PHE A 27 6.08 0.33 -13.00
N ALA A 28 5.68 0.68 -14.21
CA ALA A 28 6.46 0.51 -15.43
C ALA A 28 7.36 1.71 -15.71
N GLU A 29 6.93 2.91 -15.28
CA GLU A 29 7.67 4.15 -15.47
C GLU A 29 7.59 5.07 -14.25
N ASN A 30 8.45 6.09 -14.21
CA ASN A 30 8.52 7.03 -13.09
C ASN A 30 7.18 7.74 -12.81
N GLY A 31 6.36 7.95 -13.85
CA GLY A 31 5.03 8.52 -13.72
C GLY A 31 4.08 7.70 -12.85
N ASP A 32 4.17 6.37 -12.91
CA ASP A 32 3.33 5.48 -12.12
C ASP A 32 3.60 5.61 -10.61
N TYR A 33 4.88 5.78 -10.24
CA TYR A 33 5.28 6.01 -8.85
C TYR A 33 4.72 7.33 -8.33
N GLN A 34 4.83 8.40 -9.12
CA GLN A 34 4.33 9.71 -8.72
C GLN A 34 2.80 9.69 -8.58
N TYR A 35 2.10 9.11 -9.55
CA TYR A 35 0.65 8.94 -9.51
C TYR A 35 0.20 8.16 -8.26
N TYR A 36 0.92 7.11 -7.87
CA TYR A 36 0.62 6.36 -6.66
C TYR A 36 0.82 7.19 -5.40
N LEU A 37 1.92 7.96 -5.31
CA LEU A 37 2.20 8.81 -4.16
C LEU A 37 1.17 9.94 -4.01
N ASP A 38 0.71 10.52 -5.11
CA ASP A 38 -0.32 11.56 -5.11
C ASP A 38 -1.65 10.99 -4.59
N ASN A 39 -2.07 9.83 -5.10
CA ASN A 39 -3.24 9.11 -4.57
C ASN A 39 -3.07 8.76 -3.09
N LEU A 40 -1.91 8.22 -2.71
CA LEU A 40 -1.65 7.83 -1.32
C LEU A 40 -1.78 9.03 -0.37
N ARG A 41 -1.33 10.21 -0.82
CA ARG A 41 -1.44 11.46 -0.06
C ARG A 41 -2.87 11.96 0.04
N GLU A 42 -3.62 11.94 -1.05
CA GLU A 42 -5.03 12.33 -1.11
C GLU A 42 -5.85 11.47 -0.15
N TRP A 43 -5.81 10.16 -0.32
CA TRP A 43 -6.60 9.22 0.49
C TRP A 43 -6.17 9.18 1.95
N LYS A 44 -4.87 9.34 2.25
CA LYS A 44 -4.41 9.47 3.63
C LYS A 44 -5.09 10.66 4.33
N THR A 45 -5.21 11.77 3.62
CA THR A 45 -5.82 12.99 4.14
C THR A 45 -7.32 12.83 4.29
N GLU A 46 -8.00 12.33 3.26
CA GLU A 46 -9.45 12.14 3.26
C GLU A 46 -9.92 11.15 4.33
N LEU A 47 -9.17 10.04 4.54
CA LEU A 47 -9.50 9.01 5.52
C LEU A 47 -8.93 9.28 6.91
N GLY A 48 -8.14 10.35 7.08
CA GLY A 48 -7.48 10.69 8.36
C GLY A 48 -6.51 9.62 8.85
N CYS A 49 -5.91 8.83 7.95
CA CYS A 49 -5.05 7.73 8.32
C CYS A 49 -3.59 8.17 8.52
N LYS A 50 -2.82 7.40 9.31
CA LYS A 50 -1.39 7.64 9.53
C LYS A 50 -0.60 6.60 8.75
N ILE A 51 0.29 7.08 7.89
CA ILE A 51 1.30 6.27 7.21
C ILE A 51 2.63 6.57 7.88
N TYR A 52 3.22 5.55 8.49
CA TYR A 52 4.48 5.66 9.24
C TYR A 52 5.70 5.44 8.36
N ALA A 53 5.62 4.50 7.42
CA ALA A 53 6.65 4.22 6.43
C ALA A 53 5.99 3.68 5.16
N TYR A 54 6.69 3.76 4.03
CA TYR A 54 6.30 3.06 2.82
C TYR A 54 7.51 2.75 1.95
N CYS A 55 7.38 1.74 1.09
CA CYS A 55 8.37 1.39 0.06
C CYS A 55 7.65 1.02 -1.23
N LEU A 56 8.06 1.63 -2.35
CA LEU A 56 7.56 1.34 -3.69
C LEU A 56 8.61 0.52 -4.44
N MET A 57 8.27 -0.72 -4.77
CA MET A 57 9.05 -1.60 -5.64
C MET A 57 8.28 -1.80 -6.93
N THR A 58 8.97 -2.11 -8.03
CA THR A 58 8.39 -2.24 -9.39
C THR A 58 7.13 -3.10 -9.47
N ASN A 59 6.97 -4.08 -8.58
CA ASN A 59 5.82 -5.00 -8.53
C ASN A 59 5.18 -5.12 -7.14
N HIS A 60 5.60 -4.35 -6.14
CA HIS A 60 5.12 -4.47 -4.75
C HIS A 60 5.10 -3.11 -4.04
N VAL A 61 4.14 -2.92 -3.14
CA VAL A 61 4.10 -1.80 -2.19
C VAL A 61 4.05 -2.33 -0.77
N LEU A 62 4.80 -1.69 0.12
CA LEU A 62 4.83 -1.94 1.56
C LEU A 62 4.44 -0.64 2.27
N CYS A 63 3.53 -0.71 3.25
CA CYS A 63 3.10 0.41 4.09
C CYS A 63 2.96 -0.04 5.55
#